data_AF-A0A7J4FKS4-F1
#
_entry.id   AF-A0A7J4FKS4-F1
#
_cell.length_a   1.000
_cell.length_b   1.000
_cell.length_c   1.000
_cell.angle_alpha   90.00
_cell.angle_beta   90.00
_cell.angle_gamma   90.00
#
_symmetry.space_group_name_H-M   'P 1'
#
loop_
_entity.id
_entity.type
_entity.pdbx_description
1 polymer ?
#
loop_
_entity_poly.entity_id
_entity_poly.type
_entity_poly.pdbx_seq_one_letter_code
_entity_poly.pdbx_strand_id
1 'polypeptide(L)'
;MIGVDPGKTFGVAVLGDGNILEKKERLTLEMAIDAVLTAIDRHPARTRNIKIGDGMPETAEEMASRLQIAAPEDTTIEIVSEAGTSNIREDGSRRKISDADAAVNIARKESS
;
A
#
# COMPACT_ATOMS: atom_id res chain seq x y z
N MET A 1 8.82 4.78 0.94
CA MET A 1 7.75 4.33 0.03
C MET A 1 6.76 3.51 0.85
N ILE A 2 5.47 3.74 0.70
CA ILE A 2 4.42 3.06 1.46
C ILE A 2 3.49 2.40 0.46
N GLY A 3 3.19 1.12 0.64
CA GLY A 3 2.22 0.38 -0.16
C GLY A 3 0.99 0.04 0.67
N VAL A 4 -0.18 0.09 0.06
CA VAL A 4 -1.46 -0.21 0.68
C VAL A 4 -2.27 -1.12 -0.22
N ASP A 5 -2.75 -2.23 0.33
CA ASP A 5 -3.68 -3.16 -0.30
C ASP A 5 -5.08 -2.95 0.31
N PRO A 6 -6.06 -2.44 -0.45
CA PRO A 6 -7.42 -2.19 0.04
C PRO A 6 -8.33 -3.41 -0.08
N GLY A 7 -7.79 -4.65 -0.05
CA GLY A 7 -8.58 -5.88 -0.16
C GLY A 7 -9.63 -6.06 0.96
N LYS A 8 -10.09 -7.32 1.17
CA LYS A 8 -11.13 -7.64 2.19
C LYS A 8 -10.81 -7.06 3.56
N THR A 9 -9.52 -6.99 3.88
CA THR A 9 -9.00 -6.17 4.95
C THR A 9 -7.76 -5.44 4.46
N PHE A 10 -7.50 -4.25 4.99
CA PHE A 10 -6.40 -3.44 4.51
C PHE A 10 -5.05 -4.01 4.95
N GLY A 11 -4.12 -4.12 4.01
CA GLY A 11 -2.70 -4.34 4.24
C GLY A 11 -1.92 -3.04 4.07
N VAL A 12 -0.94 -2.77 4.94
CA VAL A 12 -0.04 -1.62 4.81
C VAL A 12 1.40 -2.10 4.95
N ALA A 13 2.26 -1.69 4.03
CA ALA A 13 3.69 -1.99 4.05
C ALA A 13 4.51 -0.71 3.90
N VAL A 14 5.53 -0.54 4.73
CA VAL A 14 6.45 0.59 4.69
C VAL A 14 7.80 0.09 4.22
N LEU A 15 8.31 0.67 3.14
CA LEU A 15 9.61 0.37 2.57
C LEU A 15 10.53 1.59 2.63
N GLY A 16 11.76 1.38 3.09
CA GLY A 16 12.86 2.36 3.07
C GLY A 16 14.11 1.71 2.49
N ASP A 17 14.75 2.38 1.53
CA ASP A 17 15.98 1.90 0.88
C ASP A 17 15.88 0.45 0.34
N GLY A 18 14.71 0.09 -0.19
CA GLY A 18 14.42 -1.26 -0.71
C GLY A 18 14.10 -2.32 0.34
N ASN A 19 14.24 -1.99 1.64
CA ASN A 19 13.96 -2.89 2.76
C ASN A 19 12.56 -2.65 3.33
N ILE A 20 11.95 -3.72 3.86
CA ILE A 20 10.67 -3.65 4.57
C ILE A 20 10.95 -3.15 5.99
N LEU A 21 10.41 -1.99 6.33
CA LEU A 21 10.52 -1.39 7.66
C LEU A 21 9.36 -1.82 8.56
N GLU A 22 8.14 -1.82 8.04
CA GLU A 22 6.93 -2.18 8.79
C GLU A 22 5.91 -2.89 7.88
N LYS A 23 5.15 -3.83 8.43
CA LYS A 23 3.99 -4.44 7.79
C LYS A 23 2.85 -4.56 8.79
N LYS A 24 1.65 -4.20 8.36
CA LYS A 24 0.39 -4.37 9.09
C LYS A 24 -0.65 -4.97 8.16
N GLU A 25 -1.55 -5.76 8.71
CA GLU A 25 -2.64 -6.43 7.99
C GLU A 25 -3.90 -6.40 8.85
N ARG A 26 -5.04 -6.80 8.27
CA ARG A 26 -6.33 -6.85 8.94
C ARG A 26 -6.79 -5.49 9.49
N LEU A 27 -6.48 -4.42 8.75
CA LEU A 27 -6.86 -3.05 9.12
C LEU A 27 -8.21 -2.67 8.51
N THR A 28 -8.91 -1.74 9.16
CA THR A 28 -10.00 -0.97 8.55
C THR A 28 -9.43 0.20 7.75
N LEU A 29 -10.25 0.89 6.94
CA LEU A 29 -9.83 2.10 6.22
C LEU A 29 -9.22 3.15 7.16
N GLU A 30 -9.87 3.42 8.30
CA GLU A 30 -9.40 4.41 9.28
C GLU A 30 -8.06 3.99 9.91
N MET A 31 -7.93 2.71 10.27
CA MET A 31 -6.68 2.17 10.82
C MET A 31 -5.55 2.17 9.79
N ALA A 32 -5.87 1.96 8.51
CA ALA A 32 -4.90 2.00 7.42
C ALA A 32 -4.39 3.43 7.19
N ILE A 33 -5.28 4.42 7.15
CA ILE A 33 -4.91 5.83 7.05
C ILE A 33 -4.04 6.25 8.24
N ASP A 34 -4.46 5.92 9.47
CA ASP A 34 -3.67 6.20 10.67
C ASP A 34 -2.28 5.54 10.62
N ALA A 35 -2.21 4.28 10.19
CA ALA A 35 -0.94 3.57 10.04
C ALA A 35 -0.02 4.25 9.02
N VAL A 36 -0.56 4.72 7.90
CA VAL A 36 0.19 5.44 6.86
C VAL A 36 0.73 6.77 7.42
N LEU A 37 -0.12 7.58 8.05
CA LEU A 37 0.28 8.86 8.65
C LEU A 37 1.33 8.67 9.76
N THR A 38 1.12 7.67 10.61
CA THR A 38 2.06 7.30 11.68
C THR A 38 3.39 6.79 11.11
N ALA A 39 3.40 6.13 9.95
CA ALA A 39 4.63 5.73 9.28
C ALA A 39 5.38 6.92 8.67
N ILE A 40 4.65 7.90 8.11
CA ILE A 40 5.21 9.15 7.57
C ILE A 40 5.92 9.96 8.65
N ASP A 41 5.35 10.00 9.85
CA ASP A 41 5.91 10.70 11.00
C ASP A 41 7.13 9.97 11.57
N ARG A 42 7.04 8.64 11.75
CA ARG A 42 8.15 7.81 12.28
C ARG A 42 9.35 7.71 11.33
N HIS A 43 9.12 7.80 10.02
CA HIS A 43 10.15 7.65 8.99
C HIS A 43 10.19 8.89 8.09
N PRO A 44 10.81 9.99 8.56
CA PRO A 44 10.98 11.18 7.74
C PRO A 44 11.86 10.86 6.52
N ALA A 45 11.35 11.17 5.34
CA ALA A 45 12.05 10.99 4.06
C ALA A 45 11.94 12.27 3.24
N ARG A 46 12.94 12.54 2.40
CA ARG A 46 12.93 13.70 1.48
C ARG A 46 11.83 13.62 0.41
N THR A 47 11.38 12.42 0.11
CA THR A 47 10.36 12.17 -0.90
C THR A 47 9.51 11.00 -0.43
N ARG A 48 8.21 11.24 -0.30
CA ARG A 48 7.25 10.25 0.18
C ARG A 48 6.36 9.85 -0.97
N ASN A 49 6.24 8.55 -1.19
CA ASN A 49 5.39 8.02 -2.23
C ASN A 49 4.53 6.92 -1.61
N ILE A 50 3.22 7.09 -1.70
CA ILE A 50 2.19 6.17 -1.23
C ILE A 50 1.55 5.53 -2.46
N LYS A 51 1.57 4.21 -2.53
CA LYS A 51 0.95 3.42 -3.58
C LYS A 51 -0.22 2.65 -3.01
N ILE A 52 -1.38 2.75 -3.65
CA ILE A 52 -2.61 2.10 -3.22
C ILE A 52 -3.04 1.14 -4.33
N GLY A 53 -3.28 -0.12 -4.00
CA GLY A 53 -3.78 -1.10 -4.97
C GLY A 53 -5.17 -0.75 -5.51
N ASP A 54 -5.46 -1.11 -6.76
CA ASP A 54 -6.78 -0.93 -7.38
C ASP A 54 -7.73 -2.12 -7.14
N GLY A 55 -7.39 -3.05 -6.23
CA GLY A 55 -8.20 -4.25 -5.97
C GLY A 55 -9.63 -3.95 -5.50
N MET A 56 -9.82 -2.79 -4.88
CA MET A 56 -11.12 -2.23 -4.53
C MET A 56 -11.14 -0.73 -4.91
N PRO A 57 -11.52 -0.38 -6.16
CA PRO A 57 -11.35 0.98 -6.70
C PRO A 57 -12.04 2.06 -5.88
N GLU A 58 -13.30 1.87 -5.48
CA GLU A 58 -14.06 2.86 -4.68
C GLU A 58 -13.36 3.14 -3.34
N THR A 59 -12.85 2.08 -2.71
CA THR A 59 -12.16 2.15 -1.42
C THR A 59 -10.76 2.76 -1.57
N ALA A 60 -10.05 2.44 -2.66
CA ALA A 60 -8.75 3.01 -2.99
C ALA A 60 -8.85 4.52 -3.26
N GLU A 61 -9.85 4.95 -4.02
CA GLU A 61 -10.12 6.37 -4.31
C GLU A 61 -10.51 7.15 -3.05
N GLU A 62 -11.35 6.57 -2.19
CA GLU A 62 -11.71 7.17 -0.92
C GLU A 62 -10.47 7.34 -0.02
N MET A 63 -9.62 6.32 0.08
CA MET A 63 -8.39 6.38 0.85
C MET A 63 -7.42 7.43 0.28
N ALA A 64 -7.22 7.43 -1.04
CA ALA A 64 -6.37 8.39 -1.73
C ALA A 64 -6.82 9.83 -1.45
N SER A 65 -8.12 10.09 -1.55
CA SER A 65 -8.70 11.41 -1.30
C SER A 65 -8.47 11.88 0.15
N ARG A 66 -8.66 10.98 1.14
CA ARG A 66 -8.42 11.29 2.55
C ARG A 66 -6.94 11.54 2.83
N LEU A 67 -6.05 10.72 2.26
CA LEU A 67 -4.61 10.89 2.40
C LEU A 67 -4.10 12.16 1.71
N GLN A 68 -4.68 12.56 0.58
CA GLN A 68 -4.30 13.79 -0.12
C GLN A 68 -4.58 15.05 0.71
N ILE A 69 -5.58 14.99 1.60
CA ILE A 69 -5.91 16.07 2.54
C ILE A 69 -5.04 16.02 3.80
N ALA A 70 -4.74 14.81 4.30
CA ALA A 70 -4.07 14.63 5.59
C ALA A 70 -2.53 14.54 5.51
N ALA A 71 -1.99 14.11 4.37
CA ALA A 71 -0.56 13.93 4.18
C ALA A 71 0.17 15.26 3.90
N PRO A 72 1.46 15.35 4.22
CA PRO A 72 2.30 16.49 3.85
C PRO A 72 2.34 16.72 2.33
N GLU A 73 2.49 17.98 1.90
CA GLU A 73 2.54 18.37 0.48
C GLU A 73 3.66 17.68 -0.34
N ASP A 74 4.72 17.21 0.34
CA ASP A 74 5.82 16.44 -0.26
C ASP A 74 5.50 14.94 -0.48
N THR A 75 4.23 14.56 -0.27
CA THR A 75 3.75 13.19 -0.43
C THR A 75 3.02 13.01 -1.75
N THR A 76 3.56 12.15 -2.61
CA THR A 76 2.89 11.70 -3.83
C THR A 76 2.02 10.48 -3.50
N ILE A 77 0.77 10.48 -3.98
CA ILE A 77 -0.17 9.36 -3.82
C ILE A 77 -0.51 8.85 -5.21
N GLU A 78 -0.40 7.54 -5.41
CA GLU A 78 -0.66 6.86 -6.68
C GLU A 78 -1.53 5.63 -6.46
N ILE A 79 -2.54 5.45 -7.31
CA ILE A 79 -3.30 4.19 -7.38
C ILE A 79 -2.62 3.32 -8.44
N VAL A 80 -2.20 2.12 -8.06
CA VAL A 80 -1.49 1.17 -8.93
C VAL A 80 -2.33 -0.08 -9.12
N SER A 81 -2.25 -0.65 -10.32
CA SER A 81 -3.02 -1.86 -10.58
C SER A 81 -2.49 -3.06 -9.78
N GLU A 82 -3.37 -3.86 -9.20
CA GLU A 82 -3.05 -5.16 -8.60
C GLU A 82 -2.94 -6.27 -9.65
N ALA A 83 -3.24 -5.98 -10.92
CA ALA A 83 -3.00 -6.90 -12.02
C ALA A 83 -1.52 -7.37 -11.98
N GLY A 84 -1.34 -8.67 -11.72
CA GLY A 84 -0.03 -9.33 -11.59
C GLY A 84 0.50 -9.54 -10.16
N THR A 85 -0.16 -9.05 -9.10
CA THR A 85 0.23 -9.37 -7.70
C THR A 85 -0.17 -10.78 -7.29
N SER A 86 -1.12 -11.38 -8.03
CA SER A 86 -1.44 -12.81 -7.99
C SER A 86 -0.34 -13.60 -8.70
N ASN A 87 0.73 -13.95 -8.01
CA ASN A 87 1.73 -14.90 -8.50
C ASN A 87 1.06 -16.26 -8.76
N ILE A 88 0.61 -16.48 -10.00
CA ILE A 88 0.28 -17.80 -10.51
C ILE A 88 1.61 -18.52 -10.69
N ARG A 89 1.84 -19.59 -9.92
CA ARG A 89 2.94 -20.51 -10.23
C ARG A 89 2.61 -21.25 -11.53
N GLU A 90 3.64 -21.69 -12.26
CA GLU A 90 3.49 -22.54 -13.47
C GLU A 90 2.60 -23.79 -13.24
N ASP A 91 2.39 -24.23 -11.99
CA ASP A 91 1.53 -25.36 -11.63
C ASP A 91 0.04 -25.01 -11.40
N GLY A 92 -0.37 -23.76 -11.60
CA GLY A 92 -1.78 -23.33 -11.49
C GLY A 92 -2.32 -23.20 -10.07
N SER A 93 -1.51 -23.47 -9.03
CA SER A 93 -1.90 -23.21 -7.65
C SER A 93 -1.84 -21.71 -7.30
N ARG A 94 -2.95 -21.16 -6.83
CA ARG A 94 -3.00 -19.81 -6.24
C ARG A 94 -2.39 -19.89 -4.85
N ARG A 95 -1.21 -19.30 -4.64
CA ARG A 95 -0.79 -18.98 -3.27
C ARG A 95 -1.71 -17.87 -2.78
N LYS A 96 -2.46 -18.11 -1.69
CA LYS A 96 -3.16 -17.03 -1.00
C LYS A 96 -2.09 -16.20 -0.28
N ILE A 97 -1.64 -15.14 -0.94
CA ILE A 97 -0.69 -14.17 -0.38
C ILE A 97 -1.46 -13.38 0.69
N SER A 98 -0.81 -13.03 1.81
CA SER A 98 -1.45 -12.20 2.84
C SER A 98 -1.55 -10.75 2.37
N ASP A 99 -2.50 -9.99 2.93
CA ASP A 99 -2.71 -8.58 2.55
C ASP A 99 -1.43 -7.74 2.79
N ALA A 100 -0.63 -8.08 3.82
CA ALA A 100 0.66 -7.44 4.08
C ALA A 100 1.70 -7.69 2.97
N ASP A 101 1.76 -8.90 2.41
CA ASP A 101 2.70 -9.21 1.32
C ASP A 101 2.21 -8.64 -0.02
N ALA A 102 0.89 -8.52 -0.23
CA ALA A 102 0.33 -7.79 -1.34
C ALA A 102 0.69 -6.29 -1.28
N ALA A 103 0.57 -5.68 -0.10
CA ALA A 103 0.99 -4.30 0.13
C ALA A 103 2.50 -4.07 -0.15
N VAL A 104 3.36 -5.05 0.14
CA VAL A 104 4.79 -4.98 -0.25
C VAL A 104 4.97 -4.97 -1.76
N ASN A 105 4.23 -5.80 -2.49
CA ASN A 105 4.29 -5.84 -3.96
C ASN A 105 3.82 -4.52 -4.56
N ILE A 106 2.73 -3.95 -4.01
CA ILE A 106 2.20 -2.64 -4.38
C ILE A 106 3.25 -1.54 -4.16
N ALA A 107 3.91 -1.53 -2.99
CA ALA A 107 4.99 -0.59 -2.74
C ALA A 107 6.11 -0.73 -3.78
N ARG A 108 6.53 -1.96 -4.11
CA ARG A 108 7.63 -2.22 -5.05
C ARG A 108 7.29 -2.00 -6.51
N LYS A 109 6.01 -1.91 -6.87
CA LYS A 109 5.58 -1.83 -8.27
C LYS A 109 6.11 -0.55 -8.91
N GLU A 110 6.76 -0.65 -10.07
CA GLU A 110 7.15 0.55 -10.81
C GLU A 110 5.90 1.21 -11.43
N SER A 111 5.80 2.53 -11.30
CA SER A 111 4.76 3.34 -11.94
C SER A 111 4.94 3.22 -13.45
N SER A 112 4.01 2.57 -14.15
CA SER A 112 4.04 2.40 -15.61
C SER A 112 3.22 3.47 -16.31
#